data_AF-A0A2D8P7V6-F1
#
_entry.id   AF-A0A2D8P7V6-F1
#
_cell.length_a   1.000
_cell.length_b   1.000
_cell.length_c   1.000
_cell.angle_alpha   90.00
_cell.angle_beta   90.00
_cell.angle_gamma   90.00
#
_symmetry.space_group_name_H-M   'P 1'
#
loop_
_entity.id
_entity.type
_entity.pdbx_description
1 polymer ?
#
loop_
_entity_poly.entity_id
_entity_poly.type
_entity_poly.pdbx_seq_one_letter_code
_entity_poly.pdbx_strand_id
1 'polypeptide(L)'
;MKDMATDVRDLAGSVAVSLEQVFDRFAAMPDKPGAQVHVLFARLYRCTTLCWLAALDEVEAPDLAYWAILRFYEAYQTGVLACRDAPMADVPRPWRKYHRLARRITMRAPMSLHIMLVSLGVRAHVRHDLGPAIHAAERDLAASGAQMPFRPAGAVLHGAHADRAFVTAIHAFVAIHGDHPSKWRRFWLAQCDKGLFALSPVWLGTFEGWRRASRNDARPDAY
;
A
#
# COMPACT_ATOMS: atom_id res chain seq x y z
N MET A 1 -27.63 -4.87 -11.64
CA MET A 1 -26.91 -4.68 -10.36
C MET A 1 -25.97 -5.84 -10.02
N LYS A 2 -26.39 -7.12 -10.15
CA LYS A 2 -25.51 -8.27 -9.88
C LYS A 2 -24.24 -8.30 -10.75
N ASP A 3 -24.36 -7.97 -12.04
CA ASP A 3 -23.23 -8.00 -12.98
C ASP A 3 -22.12 -6.97 -12.67
N MET A 4 -22.50 -5.80 -12.15
CA MET A 4 -21.56 -4.70 -11.90
C MET A 4 -20.78 -4.85 -10.59
N ALA A 5 -21.40 -5.48 -9.58
CA ALA A 5 -20.72 -5.83 -8.32
C ALA A 5 -19.71 -6.98 -8.54
N THR A 6 -20.04 -7.93 -9.41
CA THR A 6 -19.09 -8.97 -9.85
C THR A 6 -17.93 -8.35 -10.63
N ASP A 7 -18.20 -7.39 -11.50
CA ASP A 7 -17.19 -6.72 -12.33
C ASP A 7 -16.15 -5.93 -11.49
N VAL A 8 -16.59 -5.11 -10.53
CA VAL A 8 -15.64 -4.33 -9.69
C VAL A 8 -14.79 -5.21 -8.77
N ARG A 9 -15.34 -6.31 -8.26
CA ARG A 9 -14.60 -7.29 -7.45
C ARG A 9 -13.49 -7.95 -8.27
N ASP A 10 -13.81 -8.37 -9.49
CA ASP A 10 -12.83 -9.01 -10.39
C ASP A 10 -11.74 -8.01 -10.81
N LEU A 11 -12.12 -6.76 -11.09
CA LEU A 11 -11.17 -5.67 -11.34
C LEU A 11 -10.25 -5.44 -10.14
N ALA A 12 -10.78 -5.36 -8.92
CA ALA A 12 -9.97 -5.21 -7.71
C ALA A 12 -9.06 -6.42 -7.47
N GLY A 13 -9.53 -7.63 -7.79
CA GLY A 13 -8.72 -8.86 -7.78
C GLY A 13 -7.55 -8.79 -8.77
N SER A 14 -7.76 -8.20 -9.96
CA SER A 14 -6.72 -8.02 -10.97
C SER A 14 -5.58 -7.10 -10.53
N VAL A 15 -5.80 -6.23 -9.54
CA VAL A 15 -4.74 -5.39 -8.95
C VAL A 15 -3.65 -6.25 -8.31
N ALA A 16 -4.01 -7.33 -7.59
CA ALA A 16 -3.02 -8.22 -6.99
C ALA A 16 -2.18 -8.97 -8.03
N VAL A 17 -2.76 -9.27 -9.20
CA VAL A 17 -2.05 -9.85 -10.36
C VAL A 17 -1.11 -8.81 -10.97
N SER A 18 -1.60 -7.58 -11.17
CA SER A 18 -0.81 -6.47 -11.70
C SER A 18 0.39 -6.14 -10.80
N LEU A 19 0.19 -6.17 -9.48
CA LEU A 19 1.26 -5.97 -8.51
C LEU A 19 2.30 -7.09 -8.53
N GLU A 20 1.93 -8.34 -8.84
CA GLU A 20 2.90 -9.43 -9.05
C GLU A 20 3.75 -9.17 -10.30
N GLN A 21 3.11 -8.75 -11.41
CA GLN A 21 3.84 -8.39 -12.63
C GLN A 21 4.79 -7.20 -12.41
N VAL A 22 4.37 -6.21 -11.62
CA VAL A 22 5.23 -5.08 -11.21
C VAL A 22 6.39 -5.57 -10.36
N PHE A 23 6.15 -6.48 -9.41
CA PHE A 23 7.18 -7.12 -8.61
C PHE A 23 8.20 -7.83 -9.52
N ASP A 24 7.76 -8.71 -10.42
CA ASP A 24 8.61 -9.47 -11.33
C ASP A 24 9.44 -8.53 -12.22
N ARG A 25 8.80 -7.48 -12.73
CA ARG A 25 9.48 -6.45 -13.53
C ARG A 25 10.60 -5.78 -12.74
N PHE A 26 10.38 -5.40 -11.49
CA PHE A 26 11.44 -4.82 -10.65
C PHE A 26 12.50 -5.84 -10.26
N ALA A 27 12.11 -7.07 -9.94
CA ALA A 27 13.03 -8.14 -9.55
C ALA A 27 14.01 -8.50 -10.67
N ALA A 28 13.56 -8.43 -11.93
CA ALA A 28 14.39 -8.63 -13.12
C ALA A 28 15.36 -7.48 -13.42
N MET A 29 15.26 -6.34 -12.72
CA MET A 29 16.17 -5.21 -12.94
C MET A 29 17.55 -5.47 -12.34
N PRO A 30 18.62 -4.90 -12.94
CA PRO A 30 19.93 -4.90 -12.33
C PRO A 30 19.91 -4.26 -10.94
N ASP A 31 20.73 -4.79 -10.04
CA ASP A 31 20.94 -4.22 -8.70
C ASP A 31 21.74 -2.91 -8.79
N LYS A 32 21.05 -1.83 -9.13
CA LYS A 32 21.57 -0.46 -9.25
C LYS A 32 20.66 0.51 -8.48
N PRO A 33 21.19 1.68 -8.04
CA PRO A 33 20.39 2.64 -7.30
C PRO A 33 19.13 3.06 -8.07
N GLY A 34 17.98 3.04 -7.39
CA GLY A 34 16.68 3.42 -7.97
C GLY A 34 16.03 2.41 -8.92
N ALA A 35 16.63 1.22 -9.10
CA ALA A 35 16.09 0.18 -9.98
C ALA A 35 15.40 -0.94 -9.16
N GLN A 36 16.14 -2.00 -8.82
CA GLN A 36 15.59 -3.20 -8.19
C GLN A 36 14.95 -2.94 -6.81
N VAL A 37 15.40 -1.91 -6.07
CA VAL A 37 14.93 -1.62 -4.70
C VAL A 37 13.43 -1.30 -4.57
N HIS A 38 12.76 -0.93 -5.66
CA HIS A 38 11.30 -0.75 -5.67
C HIS A 38 10.53 -2.05 -5.41
N VAL A 39 11.17 -3.20 -5.61
CA VAL A 39 10.63 -4.54 -5.31
C VAL A 39 10.14 -4.67 -3.86
N LEU A 40 10.82 -4.00 -2.92
CA LEU A 40 10.52 -4.08 -1.49
C LEU A 40 9.13 -3.53 -1.18
N PHE A 41 8.81 -2.36 -1.73
CA PHE A 41 7.52 -1.73 -1.51
C PHE A 41 6.42 -2.38 -2.37
N ALA A 42 6.72 -2.77 -3.62
CA ALA A 42 5.76 -3.47 -4.49
C ALA A 42 5.29 -4.79 -3.85
N ARG A 43 6.21 -5.59 -3.28
CA ARG A 43 5.88 -6.84 -2.59
C ARG A 43 4.98 -6.59 -1.38
N LEU A 44 5.33 -5.62 -0.51
CA LEU A 44 4.52 -5.29 0.65
C LEU A 44 3.11 -4.85 0.24
N TYR A 45 3.03 -4.02 -0.80
CA TYR A 45 1.74 -3.55 -1.30
C TYR A 45 0.89 -4.72 -1.79
N ARG A 46 1.46 -5.64 -2.58
CA ARG A 46 0.75 -6.86 -3.00
C ARG A 46 0.24 -7.68 -1.83
N CYS A 47 1.09 -7.97 -0.85
CA CYS A 47 0.67 -8.74 0.34
C CYS A 47 -0.49 -8.05 1.06
N THR A 48 -0.44 -6.72 1.18
CA THR A 48 -1.49 -5.93 1.83
C THR A 48 -2.80 -6.00 1.03
N THR A 49 -2.73 -5.86 -0.29
CA THR A 49 -3.90 -5.97 -1.17
C THR A 49 -4.55 -7.35 -1.08
N LEU A 50 -3.76 -8.43 -1.10
CA LEU A 50 -4.31 -9.79 -0.92
C LEU A 50 -5.01 -9.97 0.43
N CYS A 51 -4.43 -9.43 1.50
CA CYS A 51 -5.06 -9.49 2.83
C CYS A 51 -6.35 -8.66 2.89
N TRP A 52 -6.40 -7.51 2.21
CA TRP A 52 -7.63 -6.72 2.09
C TRP A 52 -8.71 -7.46 1.29
N LEU A 53 -8.36 -8.03 0.14
CA LEU A 53 -9.31 -8.78 -0.69
C LEU A 53 -9.90 -9.96 0.08
N ALA A 54 -9.06 -10.74 0.79
CA ALA A 54 -9.55 -11.84 1.61
C ALA A 54 -10.47 -11.37 2.75
N ALA A 55 -10.17 -10.24 3.38
CA ALA A 55 -11.00 -9.68 4.44
C ALA A 55 -12.34 -9.13 3.94
N LEU A 56 -12.44 -8.76 2.65
CA LEU A 56 -13.68 -8.23 2.05
C LEU A 56 -14.73 -9.31 1.78
N ASP A 57 -14.34 -10.58 1.73
CA ASP A 57 -15.29 -11.70 1.57
C ASP A 57 -16.23 -11.83 2.78
N GLU A 58 -15.84 -11.31 3.94
CA GLU A 58 -16.60 -11.37 5.20
C GLU A 58 -17.40 -10.07 5.49
N VAL A 59 -17.35 -9.08 4.60
CA VAL A 59 -17.91 -7.74 4.83
C VAL A 59 -19.23 -7.55 4.08
N GLU A 60 -20.24 -7.03 4.77
CA GLU A 60 -21.47 -6.57 4.12
C GLU A 60 -21.22 -5.31 3.27
N ALA A 61 -21.64 -5.32 2.01
CA ALA A 61 -21.49 -4.23 1.04
C ALA A 61 -20.02 -3.77 0.81
N PRO A 62 -19.14 -4.64 0.28
CA PRO A 62 -17.71 -4.36 0.09
C PRO A 62 -17.38 -3.43 -1.10
N ASP A 63 -18.37 -3.04 -1.91
CA ASP A 63 -18.17 -2.38 -3.21
C ASP A 63 -17.29 -1.13 -3.15
N LEU A 64 -17.50 -0.27 -2.14
CA LEU A 64 -16.67 0.93 -1.95
C LEU A 64 -15.19 0.57 -1.71
N ALA A 65 -14.92 -0.53 -1.02
CA ALA A 65 -13.55 -0.96 -0.77
C ALA A 65 -12.90 -1.52 -2.03
N TYR A 66 -13.64 -2.23 -2.89
CA TYR A 66 -13.14 -2.65 -4.19
C TYR A 66 -12.78 -1.45 -5.07
N TRP A 67 -13.66 -0.44 -5.16
CA TRP A 67 -13.35 0.81 -5.85
C TRP A 67 -12.14 1.54 -5.25
N ALA A 68 -12.04 1.60 -3.92
CA ALA A 68 -10.90 2.23 -3.26
C ALA A 68 -9.59 1.50 -3.56
N ILE A 69 -9.58 0.16 -3.62
CA ILE A 69 -8.39 -0.62 -4.02
C ILE A 69 -7.91 -0.20 -5.41
N LEU A 70 -8.83 -0.04 -6.37
CA LEU A 70 -8.50 0.41 -7.73
C LEU A 70 -7.87 1.81 -7.72
N ARG A 71 -8.51 2.78 -7.06
CA ARG A 71 -8.01 4.16 -6.98
C ARG A 71 -6.71 4.29 -6.21
N PHE A 72 -6.53 3.45 -5.20
CA PHE A 72 -5.28 3.41 -4.46
C PHE A 72 -4.16 2.86 -5.33
N TYR A 73 -4.43 1.84 -6.16
CA TYR A 73 -3.45 1.33 -7.11
C TYR A 73 -3.08 2.36 -8.18
N GLU A 74 -4.04 3.13 -8.70
CA GLU A 74 -3.75 4.22 -9.64
C GLU A 74 -2.83 5.29 -9.04
N ALA A 75 -3.02 5.63 -7.76
CA ALA A 75 -2.13 6.54 -7.04
C ALA A 75 -0.70 5.96 -6.94
N TYR A 76 -0.57 4.66 -6.71
CA TYR A 76 0.73 3.98 -6.76
C TYR A 76 1.37 4.01 -8.16
N GLN A 77 0.60 3.77 -9.21
CA GLN A 77 1.09 3.85 -10.59
C GLN A 77 1.64 5.25 -10.90
N THR A 78 0.92 6.29 -10.49
CA THR A 78 1.31 7.69 -10.69
C THR A 78 2.53 8.08 -9.84
N GLY A 79 2.50 7.75 -8.55
CA GLY A 79 3.50 8.18 -7.58
C GLY A 79 4.81 7.40 -7.64
N VAL A 80 4.76 6.13 -8.06
CA VAL A 80 5.94 5.23 -8.08
C VAL A 80 6.31 4.81 -9.49
N LEU A 81 5.39 4.20 -10.24
CA LEU A 81 5.74 3.55 -11.51
C LEU A 81 6.11 4.57 -12.60
N ALA A 82 5.26 5.58 -12.80
CA ALA A 82 5.51 6.65 -13.75
C ALA A 82 6.72 7.52 -13.36
N CYS A 83 6.97 7.64 -12.04
CA CYS A 83 7.97 8.54 -11.49
C CYS A 83 9.34 7.92 -11.25
N ARG A 84 9.54 6.61 -11.50
CA ARG A 84 10.80 5.90 -11.20
C ARG A 84 12.01 6.64 -11.74
N ASP A 85 11.99 6.92 -13.05
CA ASP A 85 13.10 7.55 -13.77
C ASP A 85 12.87 9.06 -14.02
N ALA A 86 11.70 9.58 -13.63
CA ALA A 86 11.36 10.99 -13.87
C ALA A 86 12.30 11.94 -13.09
N PRO A 87 12.54 13.16 -13.57
CA PRO A 87 13.20 14.20 -12.78
C PRO A 87 12.53 14.40 -11.41
N MET A 88 13.32 14.74 -10.38
CA MET A 88 12.79 14.94 -9.02
C MET A 88 11.78 16.09 -8.89
N ALA A 89 11.82 17.05 -9.82
CA ALA A 89 10.83 18.12 -9.89
C ALA A 89 9.43 17.59 -10.22
N ASP A 90 9.36 16.56 -11.07
CA ASP A 90 8.11 16.00 -11.62
C ASP A 90 7.50 14.96 -10.69
N VAL A 91 8.26 14.46 -9.71
CA VAL A 91 7.75 13.52 -8.72
C VAL A 91 6.80 14.23 -7.74
N PRO A 92 5.59 13.69 -7.51
CA PRO A 92 4.64 14.24 -6.53
C PRO A 92 5.28 14.41 -5.15
N ARG A 93 5.00 15.56 -4.51
CA ARG A 93 5.61 15.95 -3.23
C ARG A 93 5.63 14.84 -2.17
N PRO A 94 4.54 14.07 -1.94
CA PRO A 94 4.53 12.97 -0.96
C PRO A 94 5.58 11.89 -1.24
N TRP A 95 5.82 11.59 -2.52
CA TRP A 95 6.70 10.51 -2.98
C TRP A 95 8.17 10.93 -3.13
N ARG A 96 8.48 12.23 -3.10
CA ARG A 96 9.87 12.73 -3.31
C ARG A 96 10.89 12.17 -2.34
N LYS A 97 10.53 11.94 -1.07
CA LYS A 97 11.47 11.39 -0.07
C LYS A 97 11.78 9.92 -0.37
N TYR A 98 10.75 9.16 -0.72
CA TYR A 98 10.89 7.76 -1.15
C TYR A 98 11.83 7.65 -2.35
N HIS A 99 11.58 8.41 -3.43
CA HIS A 99 12.43 8.35 -4.63
C HIS A 99 13.85 8.88 -4.40
N ARG A 100 14.03 9.92 -3.58
CA ARG A 100 15.36 10.39 -3.19
C ARG A 100 16.19 9.30 -2.52
N LEU A 101 15.57 8.52 -1.63
CA LEU A 101 16.26 7.41 -0.98
C LEU A 101 16.48 6.25 -1.97
N ALA A 102 15.45 5.86 -2.72
CA ALA A 102 15.52 4.77 -3.70
C ALA A 102 16.70 4.95 -4.66
N ARG A 103 16.87 6.17 -5.21
CA ARG A 103 17.96 6.53 -6.14
C ARG A 103 19.36 6.51 -5.55
N ARG A 104 19.50 6.27 -4.25
CA ARG A 104 20.79 6.22 -3.55
C ARG A 104 21.14 4.83 -3.03
N ILE A 105 20.20 3.89 -3.07
CA ILE A 105 20.38 2.58 -2.43
C ILE A 105 20.14 1.44 -3.43
N THR A 106 20.88 0.36 -3.21
CA THR A 106 20.79 -0.90 -3.93
C THR A 106 20.19 -1.97 -3.02
N MET A 107 19.91 -3.15 -3.55
CA MET A 107 19.54 -4.32 -2.77
C MET A 107 20.66 -4.78 -1.84
N ARG A 108 21.90 -4.31 -2.01
CA ARG A 108 23.02 -4.54 -1.07
C ARG A 108 23.09 -3.57 0.11
N ALA A 109 22.29 -2.51 0.12
CA ALA A 109 22.30 -1.55 1.21
C ALA A 109 21.96 -2.18 2.58
N PRO A 110 22.33 -1.52 3.70
CA PRO A 110 21.91 -1.95 5.03
C PRO A 110 20.38 -2.04 5.16
N MET A 111 19.92 -3.03 5.93
CA MET A 111 18.48 -3.28 6.14
C MET A 111 17.75 -2.06 6.71
N SER A 112 18.41 -1.24 7.53
CA SER A 112 17.84 0.01 8.04
C SER A 112 17.40 0.98 6.93
N LEU A 113 18.14 1.05 5.82
CA LEU A 113 17.77 1.88 4.66
C LEU A 113 16.61 1.26 3.87
N HIS A 114 16.53 -0.08 3.79
CA HIS A 114 15.39 -0.78 3.19
C HIS A 114 14.11 -0.57 3.99
N ILE A 115 14.19 -0.68 5.32
CA ILE A 115 13.07 -0.38 6.22
C ILE A 115 12.65 1.08 6.07
N MET A 116 13.60 2.01 6.05
CA MET A 116 13.31 3.43 5.84
C MET A 116 12.64 3.68 4.49
N LEU A 117 13.09 3.03 3.42
CA LEU A 117 12.48 3.12 2.10
C LEU A 117 11.04 2.65 2.12
N VAL A 118 10.78 1.46 2.67
CA VAL A 118 9.43 0.91 2.79
C VAL A 118 8.55 1.83 3.63
N SER A 119 9.02 2.30 4.79
CA SER A 119 8.29 3.23 5.66
C SER A 119 7.95 4.55 4.96
N LEU A 120 8.85 5.09 4.13
CA LEU A 120 8.58 6.28 3.34
C LEU A 120 7.50 6.03 2.27
N GLY A 121 7.54 4.88 1.60
CA GLY A 121 6.54 4.48 0.62
C GLY A 121 5.17 4.29 1.27
N VAL A 122 5.12 3.54 2.38
CA VAL A 122 3.89 3.30 3.14
C VAL A 122 3.31 4.62 3.67
N ARG A 123 4.15 5.50 4.21
CA ARG A 123 3.71 6.82 4.65
C ARG A 123 3.12 7.61 3.48
N ALA A 124 3.83 7.70 2.35
CA ALA A 124 3.33 8.44 1.19
C ALA A 124 1.95 7.93 0.78
N HIS A 125 1.83 6.61 0.65
CA HIS A 125 0.62 5.95 0.21
C HIS A 125 -0.54 6.11 1.21
N VAL A 126 -0.33 5.78 2.48
CA VAL A 126 -1.40 5.81 3.49
C VAL A 126 -1.78 7.24 3.91
N ARG A 127 -0.81 8.13 4.10
CA ARG A 127 -1.07 9.49 4.59
C ARG A 127 -1.61 10.41 3.50
N HIS A 128 -1.21 10.20 2.25
CA HIS A 128 -1.49 11.18 1.19
C HIS A 128 -2.38 10.62 0.08
N ASP A 129 -2.32 9.32 -0.24
CA ASP A 129 -3.09 8.77 -1.35
C ASP A 129 -4.43 8.14 -0.91
N LEU A 130 -4.53 7.65 0.34
CA LEU A 130 -5.70 6.87 0.79
C LEU A 130 -7.00 7.68 0.80
N GLY A 131 -6.99 8.86 1.40
CA GLY A 131 -8.14 9.77 1.46
C GLY A 131 -8.66 10.16 0.07
N PRO A 132 -7.79 10.68 -0.82
CA PRO A 132 -8.16 10.94 -2.21
C PRO A 132 -8.68 9.72 -2.96
N ALA A 133 -8.09 8.53 -2.75
CA ALA A 133 -8.55 7.29 -3.36
C ALA A 133 -9.97 6.90 -2.90
N ILE A 134 -10.25 7.02 -1.60
CA ILE A 134 -11.59 6.76 -1.05
C ILE A 134 -12.59 7.77 -1.59
N HIS A 135 -12.24 9.05 -1.65
CA HIS A 135 -13.15 10.06 -2.18
C HIS A 135 -13.43 9.85 -3.68
N ALA A 136 -12.43 9.45 -4.46
CA ALA A 136 -12.63 9.06 -5.85
C ALA A 136 -13.54 7.83 -5.97
N ALA A 137 -13.32 6.81 -5.15
CA ALA A 137 -14.15 5.62 -5.08
C ALA A 137 -15.61 5.90 -4.70
N GLU A 138 -15.85 6.84 -3.77
CA GLU A 138 -17.21 7.30 -3.43
C GLU A 138 -17.91 7.89 -4.65
N ARG A 139 -17.20 8.68 -5.47
CA ARG A 139 -17.75 9.25 -6.71
C ARG A 139 -18.02 8.19 -7.77
N ASP A 140 -17.13 7.20 -7.93
CA ASP A 140 -17.34 6.11 -8.89
C ASP A 140 -18.56 5.25 -8.52
N LEU A 141 -18.69 4.92 -7.23
CA LEU A 141 -19.83 4.15 -6.73
C LEU A 141 -21.15 4.92 -6.87
N ALA A 142 -21.13 6.24 -6.67
CA ALA A 142 -22.29 7.08 -6.92
C ALA A 142 -22.65 7.12 -8.42
N ALA A 143 -21.64 7.26 -9.29
CA ALA A 143 -21.83 7.27 -10.74
C ALA A 143 -22.34 5.92 -11.29
N SER A 144 -22.03 4.81 -10.62
CA SER A 144 -22.52 3.49 -10.98
C SER A 144 -24.01 3.26 -10.63
N GLY A 145 -24.68 4.22 -9.97
CA GLY A 145 -26.10 4.14 -9.63
C GLY A 145 -26.41 3.20 -8.46
N ALA A 146 -25.40 2.80 -7.69
CA ALA A 146 -25.60 2.03 -6.45
C ALA A 146 -26.13 2.95 -5.34
N GLN A 147 -27.24 2.58 -4.69
CA GLN A 147 -27.69 3.27 -3.49
C GLN A 147 -26.72 2.95 -2.35
N MET A 148 -26.07 3.97 -1.80
CA MET A 148 -25.14 3.85 -0.68
C MET A 148 -25.88 3.53 0.64
N PRO A 149 -25.73 2.36 1.26
CA PRO A 149 -25.89 2.29 2.71
C PRO A 149 -24.61 2.85 3.34
N PHE A 150 -24.74 4.02 3.95
CA PHE A 150 -23.67 4.72 4.64
C PHE A 150 -23.19 3.88 5.84
N ARG A 151 -21.98 3.30 5.78
CA ARG A 151 -20.94 3.29 6.85
C ARG A 151 -19.98 2.07 6.97
N PRO A 152 -20.28 0.81 6.58
CA PRO A 152 -19.37 -0.28 6.96
C PRO A 152 -18.08 -0.35 6.14
N ALA A 153 -18.09 -0.06 4.84
CA ALA A 153 -16.90 -0.19 3.99
C ALA A 153 -15.74 0.77 4.36
N GLY A 154 -16.07 1.96 4.87
CA GLY A 154 -15.08 2.88 5.42
C GLY A 154 -14.32 2.29 6.62
N ALA A 155 -14.94 1.40 7.40
CA ALA A 155 -14.31 0.73 8.54
C ALA A 155 -13.32 -0.37 8.12
N VAL A 156 -13.46 -0.93 6.90
CA VAL A 156 -12.49 -1.88 6.35
C VAL A 156 -11.19 -1.19 5.96
N LEU A 157 -11.27 0.05 5.48
CA LEU A 157 -10.11 0.86 5.08
C LEU A 157 -9.60 1.76 6.23
N HIS A 158 -10.45 2.07 7.21
CA HIS A 158 -10.16 2.84 8.40
C HIS A 158 -10.65 2.09 9.66
N GLY A 159 -9.88 1.11 10.12
CA GLY A 159 -10.23 0.41 11.36
C GLY A 159 -9.44 -0.86 11.63
N ALA A 160 -9.92 -1.66 12.58
CA ALA A 160 -9.26 -2.88 13.04
C ALA A 160 -9.06 -3.95 11.94
N HIS A 161 -9.83 -3.90 10.85
CA HIS A 161 -9.64 -4.77 9.69
C HIS A 161 -8.44 -4.33 8.84
N ALA A 162 -8.30 -3.02 8.56
CA ALA A 162 -7.11 -2.47 7.89
C ALA A 162 -5.84 -2.75 8.70
N ASP A 163 -5.93 -2.63 10.02
CA ASP A 163 -4.81 -2.89 10.93
C ASP A 163 -4.41 -4.36 10.93
N ARG A 164 -5.36 -5.28 11.05
CA ARG A 164 -5.09 -6.73 10.96
C ARG A 164 -4.52 -7.12 9.60
N ALA A 165 -5.09 -6.63 8.50
CA ALA A 165 -4.58 -6.93 7.17
C ALA A 165 -3.14 -6.41 6.97
N PHE A 166 -2.83 -5.23 7.47
CA PHE A 166 -1.49 -4.67 7.39
C PHE A 166 -0.48 -5.41 8.27
N VAL A 167 -0.85 -5.78 9.51
CA VAL A 167 -0.05 -6.65 10.39
C VAL A 167 0.25 -7.98 9.70
N THR A 168 -0.78 -8.67 9.18
CA THR A 168 -0.63 -9.96 8.49
C THR A 168 0.25 -9.83 7.25
N ALA A 169 0.08 -8.77 6.45
CA ALA A 169 0.88 -8.53 5.26
C ALA A 169 2.36 -8.28 5.59
N ILE A 170 2.64 -7.57 6.67
CA ILE A 170 4.00 -7.35 7.15
C ILE A 170 4.64 -8.66 7.61
N HIS A 171 3.93 -9.49 8.38
CA HIS A 171 4.45 -10.81 8.79
C HIS A 171 4.70 -11.71 7.57
N ALA A 172 3.78 -11.73 6.60
CA ALA A 172 3.98 -12.46 5.35
C ALA A 172 5.21 -11.94 4.57
N PHE A 173 5.38 -10.61 4.50
CA PHE A 173 6.56 -9.99 3.89
C PHE A 173 7.86 -10.40 4.58
N VAL A 174 7.90 -10.39 5.93
CA VAL A 174 9.08 -10.79 6.70
C VAL A 174 9.36 -12.29 6.51
N ALA A 175 8.34 -13.14 6.56
CA ALA A 175 8.47 -14.59 6.38
C ALA A 175 9.08 -14.93 5.01
N ILE A 176 8.63 -14.28 3.94
CA ILE A 176 9.16 -14.46 2.58
C ILE A 176 10.65 -14.08 2.49
N HIS A 177 11.09 -13.06 3.24
CA HIS A 177 12.50 -12.67 3.28
C HIS A 177 13.29 -13.44 4.36
N GLY A 178 12.63 -14.29 5.14
CA GLY A 178 13.20 -15.04 6.26
C GLY A 178 14.22 -16.10 5.83
N ASP A 179 14.16 -16.56 4.58
CA ASP A 179 15.12 -17.54 4.02
C ASP A 179 16.30 -16.88 3.27
N HIS A 180 16.64 -15.64 3.62
CA HIS A 180 17.78 -14.96 2.99
C HIS A 180 19.12 -15.66 3.35
N PRO A 181 20.06 -15.86 2.39
CA PRO A 181 21.33 -16.55 2.66
C PRO A 181 22.19 -15.89 3.76
N SER A 182 22.15 -14.55 3.85
CA SER A 182 22.82 -13.78 4.89
C SER A 182 22.17 -13.94 6.28
N LYS A 183 22.90 -14.57 7.21
CA LYS A 183 22.54 -14.69 8.63
C LYS A 183 22.23 -13.32 9.29
N TRP A 184 22.97 -12.28 8.92
CA TRP A 184 22.78 -10.93 9.46
C TRP A 184 21.45 -10.31 9.02
N ARG A 185 21.05 -10.52 7.76
CA ARG A 185 19.74 -10.07 7.27
C ARG A 185 18.60 -10.80 7.94
N ARG A 186 18.72 -12.12 8.13
CA ARG A 186 17.73 -12.90 8.88
C ARG A 186 17.58 -12.40 10.31
N PHE A 187 18.69 -12.09 10.99
CA PHE A 187 18.65 -11.50 12.33
C PHE A 187 17.87 -10.19 12.34
N TRP A 188 18.19 -9.24 11.44
CA TRP A 188 17.47 -7.97 11.38
C TRP A 188 16.00 -8.11 11.02
N LEU A 189 15.64 -8.99 10.08
CA LEU A 189 14.26 -9.29 9.74
C LEU A 189 13.50 -9.87 10.93
N ALA A 190 14.12 -10.77 11.70
CA ALA A 190 13.53 -11.29 12.93
C ALA A 190 13.39 -10.22 14.03
N GLN A 191 14.33 -9.28 14.14
CA GLN A 191 14.19 -8.13 15.06
C GLN A 191 13.08 -7.18 14.59
N CYS A 192 12.93 -6.98 13.29
CA CYS A 192 11.81 -6.21 12.73
C CYS A 192 10.48 -6.88 13.06
N ASP A 193 10.36 -8.18 12.84
CA ASP A 193 9.14 -8.95 13.16
C ASP A 193 8.75 -8.81 14.64
N LYS A 194 9.72 -9.02 15.54
CA LYS A 194 9.54 -8.84 16.99
C LYS A 194 9.21 -7.40 17.35
N GLY A 195 9.86 -6.42 16.72
CA GLY A 195 9.60 -5.00 16.92
C GLY A 195 8.23 -4.58 16.42
N LEU A 196 7.76 -5.15 15.31
CA LEU A 196 6.42 -4.95 14.77
C LEU A 196 5.36 -5.51 15.72
N PHE A 197 5.59 -6.67 16.32
CA PHE A 197 4.69 -7.18 17.35
C PHE A 197 4.74 -6.32 18.63
N ALA A 198 5.94 -6.07 19.17
CA ALA A 198 6.14 -5.39 20.45
C ALA A 198 5.74 -3.92 20.43
N LEU A 199 5.88 -3.24 19.30
CA LEU A 199 5.53 -1.83 19.13
C LEU A 199 4.18 -1.64 18.41
N SER A 200 3.38 -2.70 18.26
CA SER A 200 2.06 -2.65 17.61
C SER A 200 1.20 -1.46 18.04
N PRO A 201 1.09 -1.09 19.33
CA PRO A 201 0.26 0.06 19.72
C PRO A 201 0.80 1.38 19.16
N VAL A 202 2.12 1.53 19.08
CA VAL A 202 2.78 2.77 18.65
C VAL A 202 2.63 2.97 17.15
N TRP A 203 2.94 1.95 16.36
CA TRP A 203 2.84 2.10 14.91
C TRP A 203 1.39 2.02 14.45
N LEU A 204 0.52 1.17 15.00
CA LEU A 204 -0.91 1.18 14.66
C LEU A 204 -1.55 2.54 14.96
N GLY A 205 -1.23 3.17 16.09
CA GLY A 205 -1.66 4.54 16.38
C GLY A 205 -1.10 5.56 15.37
N THR A 206 0.13 5.38 14.89
CA THR A 206 0.72 6.22 13.84
C THR A 206 -0.01 6.03 12.50
N PHE A 207 -0.30 4.79 12.10
CA PHE A 207 -1.06 4.46 10.90
C PHE A 207 -2.46 5.03 10.95
N GLU A 208 -3.14 4.89 12.09
CA GLU A 208 -4.45 5.48 12.30
C GLU A 208 -4.40 7.00 12.18
N GLY A 209 -3.40 7.64 12.81
CA GLY A 209 -3.17 9.08 12.66
C GLY A 209 -2.96 9.49 11.21
N TRP A 210 -2.21 8.72 10.43
CA TRP A 210 -2.02 8.97 8.99
C TRP A 210 -3.30 8.83 8.20
N ARG A 211 -4.06 7.76 8.43
CA ARG A 211 -5.35 7.51 7.78
C ARG A 211 -6.36 8.63 8.07
N ARG A 212 -6.48 9.04 9.34
CA ARG A 212 -7.36 10.15 9.76
C ARG A 212 -6.95 11.46 9.08
N ALA A 213 -5.66 11.76 9.07
CA ALA A 213 -5.16 12.98 8.44
C ALA A 213 -5.31 12.97 6.92
N SER A 214 -5.13 11.81 6.27
CA SER A 214 -5.40 11.65 4.83
C SER A 214 -6.86 11.96 4.48
N ARG A 215 -7.79 11.46 5.30
CA ARG A 215 -9.23 11.75 5.14
C ARG A 215 -9.55 13.23 5.35
N ASN A 216 -8.96 13.86 6.37
CA ASN A 216 -9.20 15.27 6.67
C ASN A 216 -8.71 16.18 5.54
N ASP A 217 -7.51 15.91 4.99
CA ASP A 217 -6.94 16.69 3.90
C ASP A 217 -7.71 16.52 2.58
N ALA A 218 -8.43 15.40 2.41
CA ALA A 218 -9.21 15.10 1.21
C ALA A 218 -10.64 15.67 1.25
N ARG A 219 -11.07 16.28 2.37
CA ARG A 219 -12.41 16.87 2.47
C ARG A 219 -12.49 18.15 1.63
N PRO A 220 -13.54 18.33 0.81
CA PRO A 220 -13.71 19.51 -0.04
C PRO A 220 -13.86 20.83 0.74
N ASP A 221 -14.23 20.79 2.03
CA ASP A 221 -14.40 21.98 2.87
C ASP A 221 -13.08 22.50 3.50
N ALA A 222 -11.93 21.98 3.07
CA ALA A 222 -10.61 22.40 3.59
C ALA A 222 -10.02 23.65 2.89
N TYR A 223 -10.79 24.31 2.02
CA TYR A 223 -10.52 25.63 1.45
C TYR A 223 -11.81 26.43 1.28
#